data_AF-A0A2G9N6T3-F1
#
_entry.id   AF-A0A2G9N6T3-F1
#
_cell.length_a   1.000
_cell.length_b   1.000
_cell.length_c   1.000
_cell.angle_alpha   90.00
_cell.angle_beta   90.00
_cell.angle_gamma   90.00
#
_symmetry.space_group_name_H-M   'P 1'
#
loop_
_entity.id
_entity.type
_entity.pdbx_description
1 polymer ?
#
loop_
_entity_poly.entity_id
_entity_poly.type
_entity_poly.pdbx_seq_one_letter_code
_entity_poly.pdbx_strand_id
1 'polypeptide(L)'
;MEGERVHFNLARLKKGGQNFEVAVDPDLAVAYRNGKDIPLLDNVIRGNKIFSDVKKGTLAPENIIKQVFDTTDAVKVAEIILKHGEIQLSQEYRNKLREDKRRKIVDIIRKNAIDPKTKLPHPVQRIENAMEEAKVKIDEFKSAEDQIEDIVRKLKPIIPISMETKRISIRMPPEHAGKGYGAVSQFGKPQNEEWRNDGSYVCVVEIPAGLEADLYEKLNVMTKGSVETKVLER
;
A
#
# COMPACT_ATOMS: atom_id res chain seq x y z
N MET A 1 -28.69 23.89 -28.46
CA MET A 1 -28.19 23.75 -27.08
C MET A 1 -27.76 22.31 -26.93
N GLU A 2 -26.48 22.03 -27.21
CA GLU A 2 -25.90 20.70 -26.99
C GLU A 2 -25.97 20.40 -25.49
N GLY A 3 -26.70 19.35 -25.13
CA GLY A 3 -26.77 18.88 -23.76
C GLY A 3 -25.36 18.49 -23.31
N GLU A 4 -24.84 19.22 -22.34
CA GLU A 4 -23.59 18.92 -21.66
C GLU A 4 -23.66 17.44 -21.23
N ARG A 5 -22.78 16.59 -21.80
CA ARG A 5 -22.69 15.18 -21.38
C ARG A 5 -22.11 15.17 -19.98
N VAL A 6 -22.97 15.31 -18.97
CA VAL A 6 -22.58 15.22 -17.57
C VAL A 6 -22.08 13.79 -17.33
N HIS A 7 -20.77 13.66 -17.13
CA HIS A 7 -20.16 12.38 -16.83
C HIS A 7 -20.44 12.04 -15.36
N PHE A 8 -21.47 11.25 -15.11
CA PHE A 8 -21.80 10.77 -13.77
C PHE A 8 -20.91 9.58 -13.40
N ASN A 9 -20.10 9.75 -12.36
CA ASN A 9 -19.57 8.60 -11.62
C ASN A 9 -20.70 8.06 -10.73
N LEU A 10 -20.77 6.74 -10.58
CA LEU A 10 -21.86 6.09 -9.85
C LEU A 10 -21.33 5.06 -8.86
N ALA A 11 -22.07 4.86 -7.78
CA ALA A 11 -21.95 3.70 -6.92
C ALA A 11 -23.11 2.74 -7.23
N ARG A 12 -22.84 1.44 -7.29
CA ARG A 12 -23.81 0.40 -7.63
C ARG A 12 -23.83 -0.69 -6.57
N LEU A 13 -25.02 -1.15 -6.20
CA LEU A 13 -25.23 -2.35 -5.38
C LEU A 13 -26.26 -3.26 -6.07
N LYS A 14 -25.90 -4.54 -6.23
CA LYS A 14 -26.85 -5.57 -6.68
C LYS A 14 -27.40 -6.31 -5.47
N LYS A 15 -28.71 -6.19 -5.21
CA LYS A 15 -29.38 -6.79 -4.04
C LYS A 15 -30.80 -7.22 -4.41
N GLY A 16 -31.23 -8.39 -3.96
CA GLY A 16 -32.58 -8.90 -4.27
C GLY A 16 -32.84 -9.12 -5.77
N GLY A 17 -31.79 -9.45 -6.54
CA GLY A 17 -31.88 -9.60 -8.00
C GLY A 17 -31.98 -8.29 -8.79
N GLN A 18 -32.04 -7.14 -8.12
CA GLN A 18 -32.16 -5.81 -8.71
C GLN A 18 -30.85 -5.03 -8.60
N ASN A 19 -30.67 -4.07 -9.50
CA ASN A 19 -29.55 -3.11 -9.46
C ASN A 19 -30.05 -1.79 -8.87
N PHE A 20 -29.27 -1.24 -7.94
CA PHE A 20 -29.50 0.09 -7.38
C PHE A 20 -28.23 0.91 -7.55
N GLU A 21 -28.40 2.12 -8.05
CA GLU A 21 -27.32 3.03 -8.40
C GLU A 21 -27.58 4.42 -7.82
N VAL A 22 -26.52 5.11 -7.43
CA VAL A 22 -26.55 6.50 -7.01
C VAL A 22 -25.45 7.26 -7.73
N ALA A 23 -25.77 8.44 -8.25
CA ALA A 23 -24.78 9.35 -8.82
C ALA A 23 -23.97 9.96 -7.69
N VAL A 24 -22.64 9.93 -7.79
CA VAL A 24 -21.74 10.35 -6.72
C VAL A 24 -20.59 11.20 -7.22
N ASP A 25 -20.02 11.98 -6.31
CA ASP A 25 -18.63 12.39 -6.44
C ASP A 25 -17.73 11.21 -6.02
N PRO A 26 -16.90 10.66 -6.92
CA PRO A 26 -16.20 9.40 -6.68
C PRO A 26 -15.14 9.52 -5.58
N ASP A 27 -14.46 10.66 -5.49
CA ASP A 27 -13.36 10.87 -4.55
C ASP A 27 -13.91 11.05 -3.13
N LEU A 28 -15.01 11.82 -3.01
CA LEU A 28 -15.73 12.01 -1.76
C LEU A 28 -16.46 10.72 -1.33
N ALA A 29 -16.97 9.93 -2.27
CA ALA A 29 -17.58 8.63 -1.99
C ALA A 29 -16.58 7.63 -1.39
N VAL A 30 -15.36 7.56 -1.94
CA VAL A 30 -14.31 6.69 -1.39
C VAL A 30 -13.84 7.21 -0.02
N ALA A 31 -13.67 8.52 0.13
CA ALA A 31 -13.32 9.13 1.39
C ALA A 31 -14.36 8.85 2.50
N TYR A 32 -15.64 8.97 2.17
CA TYR A 32 -16.76 8.63 3.05
C TYR A 32 -16.74 7.14 3.42
N ARG A 33 -16.55 6.24 2.45
CA ARG A 33 -16.41 4.79 2.71
C ARG A 33 -15.26 4.46 3.67
N ASN A 34 -14.17 5.22 3.60
CA ASN A 34 -13.01 5.07 4.48
C ASN A 34 -13.21 5.70 5.87
N GLY A 35 -14.43 6.13 6.21
CA GLY A 35 -14.79 6.63 7.54
C GLY A 35 -14.51 8.11 7.77
N LYS A 36 -14.26 8.90 6.73
CA LYS A 36 -14.20 10.37 6.88
C LYS A 36 -15.61 10.92 7.09
N ASP A 37 -15.74 11.85 8.03
CA ASP A 37 -17.00 12.55 8.30
C ASP A 37 -17.26 13.59 7.19
N ILE A 38 -18.10 13.21 6.21
CA ILE A 38 -18.44 14.03 5.04
C ILE A 38 -19.96 14.03 4.89
N PRO A 39 -20.61 15.21 4.82
CA PRO A 39 -22.05 15.31 4.58
C PRO A 39 -22.47 14.60 3.29
N LEU A 40 -23.39 13.63 3.39
CA LEU A 40 -23.75 12.78 2.26
C LEU A 40 -24.47 13.57 1.15
N LEU A 41 -25.53 14.30 1.52
CA LEU A 41 -26.48 14.98 0.63
C LEU A 41 -25.84 16.09 -0.24
N ASP A 42 -24.93 16.85 0.35
CA ASP A 42 -24.39 18.06 -0.28
C ASP A 42 -23.10 17.79 -1.05
N ASN A 43 -22.32 16.79 -0.59
CA ASN A 43 -20.96 16.60 -1.06
C ASN A 43 -20.76 15.26 -1.78
N VAL A 44 -21.37 14.17 -1.29
CA VAL A 44 -21.07 12.82 -1.77
C VAL A 44 -22.03 12.38 -2.87
N ILE A 45 -23.34 12.51 -2.66
CA ILE A 45 -24.36 12.09 -3.63
C ILE A 45 -24.80 13.27 -4.48
N ARG A 46 -24.97 13.04 -5.78
CA ARG A 46 -25.50 14.04 -6.72
C ARG A 46 -27.00 13.86 -6.83
N GLY A 47 -27.71 14.49 -5.90
CA GLY A 47 -29.18 14.48 -5.83
C GLY A 47 -29.74 13.34 -4.99
N ASN A 48 -30.92 13.58 -4.40
CA ASN A 48 -31.57 12.67 -3.47
C ASN A 48 -32.45 11.63 -4.18
N LYS A 49 -31.85 10.81 -5.06
CA LYS A 49 -32.56 9.83 -5.89
C LYS A 49 -31.77 8.53 -6.04
N ILE A 50 -32.50 7.41 -6.05
CA ILE A 50 -31.96 6.06 -6.31
C ILE A 50 -32.40 5.63 -7.70
N PHE A 51 -31.44 5.17 -8.51
CA PHE A 51 -31.63 4.80 -9.89
C PHE A 51 -31.52 3.29 -10.07
N SER A 52 -32.22 2.73 -11.06
CA SER A 52 -31.92 1.40 -11.60
C SER A 52 -30.83 1.48 -12.67
N ASP A 53 -30.72 2.63 -13.35
CA ASP A 53 -29.66 2.99 -14.30
C ASP A 53 -29.45 4.52 -14.29
N VAL A 54 -28.37 4.98 -13.64
CA VAL A 54 -28.01 6.42 -13.56
C VAL A 54 -27.73 7.00 -14.94
N LYS A 55 -27.09 6.23 -15.83
CA LYS A 55 -26.70 6.72 -17.16
C LYS A 55 -27.90 6.99 -18.06
N LYS A 56 -28.98 6.22 -17.87
CA LYS A 56 -30.27 6.44 -18.56
C LYS A 56 -31.23 7.33 -17.77
N GLY A 57 -30.86 7.77 -16.55
CA GLY A 57 -31.73 8.52 -15.66
C GLY A 57 -32.97 7.74 -15.18
N THR A 58 -32.92 6.40 -15.21
CA THR A 58 -34.07 5.56 -14.85
C THR A 58 -34.12 5.34 -13.33
N LEU A 59 -35.21 5.76 -12.69
CA LEU A 59 -35.37 5.63 -11.24
C LEU A 59 -35.69 4.20 -10.82
N ALA A 60 -35.21 3.81 -9.63
CA ALA A 60 -35.63 2.56 -9.01
C ALA A 60 -37.05 2.73 -8.44
N PRO A 61 -37.98 1.79 -8.68
CA PRO A 61 -39.33 1.88 -8.14
C PRO A 61 -39.34 1.88 -6.60
N GLU A 62 -40.06 2.81 -5.96
CA GLU A 62 -40.08 2.95 -4.50
C GLU A 62 -40.55 1.69 -3.77
N ASN A 63 -41.52 0.96 -4.32
CA ASN A 63 -41.99 -0.31 -3.76
C ASN A 63 -40.86 -1.35 -3.69
N ILE A 64 -40.01 -1.39 -4.71
CA ILE A 64 -38.85 -2.29 -4.77
C ILE A 64 -37.75 -1.83 -3.82
N ILE A 65 -37.49 -0.51 -3.74
CA ILE A 65 -36.53 0.04 -2.76
C ILE A 65 -36.97 -0.34 -1.33
N LYS A 66 -38.25 -0.10 -1.00
CA LYS A 66 -38.81 -0.44 0.31
C LYS A 66 -38.70 -1.93 0.61
N GLN A 67 -38.97 -2.79 -0.36
CA GLN A 67 -38.89 -4.24 -0.20
C GLN A 67 -37.43 -4.73 0.03
N VAL A 68 -36.44 -4.07 -0.58
CA VAL A 68 -35.04 -4.53 -0.54
C VAL A 68 -34.22 -3.90 0.59
N PHE A 69 -34.56 -2.67 0.99
CA PHE A 69 -33.81 -1.90 1.98
C PHE A 69 -34.60 -1.59 3.25
N ASP A 70 -35.87 -2.00 3.34
CA ASP A 70 -36.78 -1.73 4.46
C ASP A 70 -36.98 -0.22 4.73
N THR A 71 -36.69 0.62 3.73
CA THR A 71 -36.83 2.08 3.80
C THR A 71 -37.04 2.65 2.39
N THR A 72 -37.66 3.82 2.29
CA THR A 72 -37.74 4.63 1.06
C THR A 72 -36.85 5.88 1.13
N ASP A 73 -36.16 6.09 2.24
CA ASP A 73 -35.24 7.21 2.43
C ASP A 73 -33.99 7.01 1.54
N ALA A 74 -33.92 7.81 0.48
CA ALA A 74 -32.85 7.73 -0.51
C ALA A 74 -31.46 8.01 0.10
N VAL A 75 -31.34 8.79 1.17
CA VAL A 75 -30.05 9.04 1.83
C VAL A 75 -29.55 7.78 2.53
N LYS A 76 -30.43 7.12 3.29
CA LYS A 76 -30.10 5.84 3.96
C LYS A 76 -29.77 4.75 2.96
N VAL A 77 -30.50 4.68 1.86
CA VAL A 77 -30.22 3.72 0.78
C VAL A 77 -28.88 4.02 0.12
N ALA A 78 -28.58 5.29 -0.17
CA ALA A 78 -27.29 5.69 -0.72
C ALA A 78 -26.12 5.36 0.21
N GLU A 79 -26.27 5.53 1.52
CA GLU A 79 -25.28 5.13 2.51
C GLU A 79 -25.00 3.61 2.45
N ILE A 80 -26.05 2.78 2.34
CA ILE A 80 -25.92 1.32 2.20
C ILE A 80 -25.18 0.98 0.88
N ILE A 81 -25.54 1.63 -0.23
CA ILE A 81 -24.87 1.43 -1.53
C ILE A 81 -23.40 1.84 -1.44
N LEU A 82 -23.09 2.96 -0.78
CA LEU A 82 -21.72 3.44 -0.61
C LEU A 82 -20.89 2.54 0.30
N LYS A 83 -21.48 1.90 1.32
CA LYS A 83 -20.75 1.00 2.22
C LYS A 83 -20.56 -0.40 1.65
N HIS A 84 -21.55 -0.93 0.93
CA HIS A 84 -21.57 -2.35 0.52
C HIS A 84 -21.50 -2.57 -1.00
N GLY A 85 -21.65 -1.52 -1.80
CA GLY A 85 -21.61 -1.59 -3.26
C GLY A 85 -20.22 -1.38 -3.87
N GLU A 86 -20.20 -1.27 -5.19
CA GLU A 86 -19.02 -0.92 -5.99
C GLU A 86 -19.08 0.57 -6.35
N ILE A 87 -18.05 1.35 -6.00
CA ILE A 87 -17.90 2.73 -6.45
C ILE A 87 -17.08 2.74 -7.73
N GLN A 88 -17.61 3.36 -8.79
CA GLN A 88 -16.81 3.63 -9.99
C GLN A 88 -15.79 4.72 -9.67
N LEU A 89 -14.52 4.34 -9.67
CA LEU A 89 -13.42 5.25 -9.42
C LEU A 89 -13.18 6.16 -10.64
N SER A 90 -12.94 7.45 -10.39
CA SER A 90 -12.46 8.39 -11.41
C SER A 90 -11.11 7.95 -11.97
N GLN A 91 -10.79 8.37 -13.19
CA GLN A 91 -9.48 8.07 -13.77
C GLN A 91 -8.35 8.74 -12.98
N GLU A 92 -8.58 9.95 -12.47
CA GLU A 92 -7.65 10.68 -11.61
C GLU A 92 -7.37 9.93 -10.31
N TYR A 93 -8.40 9.42 -9.63
CA TYR A 93 -8.24 8.62 -8.42
C TYR A 93 -7.51 7.30 -8.68
N ARG A 94 -7.82 6.62 -9.78
CA ARG A 94 -7.07 5.42 -10.21
C ARG A 94 -5.59 5.74 -10.46
N ASN A 95 -5.28 6.87 -11.09
CA ASN A 95 -3.91 7.30 -11.31
C ASN A 95 -3.19 7.53 -9.98
N LYS A 96 -3.85 8.21 -9.04
CA LYS A 96 -3.32 8.45 -7.69
C LYS A 96 -3.05 7.13 -6.95
N LEU A 97 -4.00 6.19 -6.95
CA LEU A 97 -3.80 4.88 -6.34
C LEU A 97 -2.62 4.12 -6.94
N ARG A 98 -2.48 4.15 -8.28
CA ARG A 98 -1.36 3.51 -8.97
C ARG A 98 -0.03 4.17 -8.63
N GLU A 99 0.01 5.49 -8.53
CA GLU A 99 1.21 6.24 -8.17
C GLU A 99 1.63 5.99 -6.71
N ASP A 100 0.69 6.05 -5.76
CA ASP A 100 0.96 5.73 -4.36
C ASP A 100 1.46 4.30 -4.20
N LYS A 101 0.87 3.36 -4.96
CA LYS A 101 1.31 1.96 -4.98
C LYS A 101 2.65 1.77 -5.67
N ARG A 102 2.94 2.54 -6.73
CA ARG A 102 4.25 2.59 -7.40
C ARG A 102 5.33 2.94 -6.40
N ARG A 103 5.14 4.02 -5.63
CA ARG A 103 6.09 4.47 -4.61
C ARG A 103 6.35 3.40 -3.55
N LYS A 104 5.29 2.72 -3.08
CA LYS A 104 5.42 1.60 -2.14
C LYS A 104 6.22 0.45 -2.72
N ILE A 105 5.92 0.04 -3.96
CA ILE A 105 6.65 -1.03 -4.66
C ILE A 105 8.13 -0.67 -4.80
N VAL A 106 8.44 0.55 -5.22
CA VAL A 106 9.81 1.03 -5.37
C VAL A 106 10.55 1.00 -4.02
N ASP A 107 9.91 1.44 -2.94
CA ASP A 107 10.50 1.39 -1.59
C ASP A 107 10.75 -0.05 -1.12
N ILE A 108 9.81 -0.96 -1.37
CA ILE A 108 9.98 -2.39 -1.05
C ILE A 108 11.16 -2.97 -1.84
N ILE A 109 11.23 -2.72 -3.15
CA ILE A 109 12.34 -3.21 -3.99
C ILE A 109 13.67 -2.62 -3.51
N ARG A 110 13.74 -1.32 -3.21
CA ARG A 110 14.96 -0.66 -2.71
C ARG A 110 15.50 -1.34 -1.45
N LYS A 111 14.60 -1.66 -0.50
CA LYS A 111 14.98 -2.26 0.78
C LYS A 111 15.38 -3.74 0.64
N ASN A 112 14.75 -4.47 -0.27
CA ASN A 112 14.87 -5.93 -0.34
C ASN A 112 15.73 -6.45 -1.48
N ALA A 113 16.02 -5.62 -2.48
CA ALA A 113 16.78 -6.02 -3.65
C ALA A 113 18.13 -5.30 -3.74
N ILE A 114 19.12 -6.02 -4.24
CA ILE A 114 20.48 -5.52 -4.47
C ILE A 114 20.94 -5.83 -5.90
N ASP A 115 21.97 -5.11 -6.35
CA ASP A 115 22.75 -5.51 -7.51
C ASP A 115 23.65 -6.70 -7.11
N PRO A 116 23.50 -7.89 -7.72
CA PRO A 116 24.31 -9.05 -7.38
C PRO A 116 25.80 -8.85 -7.67
N LYS A 117 26.20 -7.88 -8.51
CA LYS A 117 27.59 -7.58 -8.84
C LYS A 117 28.26 -6.70 -7.78
N THR A 118 27.60 -5.62 -7.37
CA THR A 118 28.17 -4.67 -6.40
C THR A 118 27.78 -4.97 -4.96
N LYS A 119 26.75 -5.82 -4.77
CA LYS A 119 26.13 -6.14 -3.48
C LYS A 119 25.50 -4.95 -2.76
N LEU A 120 25.21 -3.88 -3.50
CA LEU A 120 24.58 -2.65 -3.00
C LEU A 120 23.12 -2.53 -3.47
N PRO A 121 22.25 -1.87 -2.69
CA PRO A 121 20.89 -1.56 -3.12
C PRO A 121 20.88 -0.60 -4.32
N HIS A 122 19.84 -0.73 -5.15
CA HIS A 122 19.62 0.19 -6.27
C HIS A 122 19.01 1.52 -5.76
N PRO A 123 19.48 2.68 -6.25
CA PRO A 123 18.83 3.96 -5.96
C PRO A 123 17.37 3.97 -6.45
N VAL A 124 16.51 4.73 -5.76
CA VAL A 124 15.07 4.88 -6.10
C VAL A 124 14.87 5.22 -7.57
N GLN A 125 15.57 6.24 -8.07
CA GLN A 125 15.49 6.66 -9.47
C GLN A 125 15.87 5.55 -10.45
N ARG A 126 16.84 4.68 -10.10
CA ARG A 126 17.27 3.59 -10.96
C ARG A 126 16.18 2.53 -11.12
N ILE A 127 15.46 2.24 -10.03
CA ILE A 127 14.33 1.31 -10.01
C ILE A 127 13.16 1.92 -10.79
N GLU A 128 12.85 3.20 -10.58
CA GLU A 128 11.76 3.90 -11.29
C GLU A 128 11.98 3.92 -12.80
N ASN A 129 13.19 4.24 -13.24
CA ASN A 129 13.57 4.23 -14.66
C ASN A 129 13.46 2.82 -15.24
N ALA A 130 13.91 1.80 -14.52
CA ALA A 130 13.79 0.41 -14.96
C ALA A 130 12.33 -0.05 -15.05
N MET A 131 11.46 0.39 -14.13
CA MET A 131 10.02 0.11 -14.18
C MET A 131 9.34 0.77 -15.38
N GLU A 132 9.75 1.99 -15.75
CA GLU A 132 9.28 2.69 -16.94
C GLU A 132 9.72 1.99 -18.23
N GLU A 133 10.99 1.63 -18.33
CA GLU A 133 11.57 0.92 -19.48
C GLU A 133 10.93 -0.48 -19.67
N ALA A 134 10.68 -1.20 -18.57
CA ALA A 134 9.94 -2.47 -18.56
C ALA A 134 8.43 -2.31 -18.83
N LYS A 135 7.93 -1.07 -18.94
CA LYS A 135 6.50 -0.75 -19.09
C LYS A 135 5.64 -1.46 -18.04
N VAL A 136 6.10 -1.44 -16.79
CA VAL A 136 5.41 -2.11 -15.68
C VAL A 136 4.02 -1.49 -15.48
N LYS A 137 2.99 -2.33 -15.55
CA LYS A 137 1.62 -1.97 -15.20
C LYS A 137 1.35 -2.36 -13.75
N ILE A 138 0.90 -1.39 -12.96
CA ILE A 138 0.55 -1.58 -11.55
C ILE A 138 -0.96 -1.79 -11.45
N ASP A 139 -1.34 -2.81 -10.68
CA ASP A 139 -2.72 -3.16 -10.37
C ASP A 139 -3.17 -2.43 -9.10
N GLU A 140 -4.18 -1.57 -9.21
CA GLU A 140 -4.75 -0.83 -8.07
C GLU A 140 -5.49 -1.72 -7.05
N PHE A 141 -5.86 -2.96 -7.38
CA PHE A 141 -6.62 -3.85 -6.50
C PHE A 141 -5.78 -4.90 -5.78
N LYS A 142 -4.59 -5.25 -6.31
CA LYS A 142 -3.63 -6.14 -5.62
C LYS A 142 -2.79 -5.39 -4.61
N SER A 143 -2.29 -6.06 -3.56
CA SER A 143 -1.34 -5.43 -2.64
C SER A 143 -0.02 -5.06 -3.36
N ALA A 144 0.83 -4.25 -2.73
CA ALA A 144 2.12 -3.92 -3.31
C ALA A 144 3.05 -5.15 -3.28
N GLU A 145 2.99 -5.90 -2.18
CA GLU A 145 3.75 -7.09 -1.87
C GLU A 145 3.50 -8.21 -2.87
N ASP A 146 2.23 -8.48 -3.19
CA ASP A 146 1.84 -9.52 -4.15
C ASP A 146 2.35 -9.25 -5.57
N GLN A 147 2.68 -7.99 -5.89
CA GLN A 147 3.14 -7.59 -7.21
C GLN A 147 4.67 -7.59 -7.32
N ILE A 148 5.42 -7.72 -6.21
CA ILE A 148 6.87 -7.56 -6.21
C ILE A 148 7.57 -8.60 -7.08
N GLU A 149 7.23 -9.88 -6.95
CA GLU A 149 7.95 -10.96 -7.64
C GLU A 149 7.83 -10.81 -9.17
N ASP A 150 6.61 -10.55 -9.66
CA ASP A 150 6.33 -10.33 -11.07
C ASP A 150 7.05 -9.09 -11.61
N ILE A 151 7.09 -8.02 -10.82
CA ILE A 151 7.78 -6.78 -11.20
C ILE A 151 9.29 -7.02 -11.27
N VAL A 152 9.89 -7.60 -10.22
CA VAL A 152 11.33 -7.92 -10.21
C VAL A 152 11.71 -8.80 -11.39
N ARG A 153 10.88 -9.78 -11.76
CA ARG A 153 11.09 -10.62 -12.95
C ARG A 153 11.16 -9.81 -14.24
N LYS A 154 10.33 -8.76 -14.37
CA LYS A 154 10.35 -7.84 -15.52
C LYS A 154 11.51 -6.85 -15.49
N LEU A 155 12.07 -6.55 -14.32
CA LEU A 155 13.22 -5.66 -14.17
C LEU A 155 14.55 -6.37 -14.47
N LYS A 156 14.66 -7.69 -14.23
CA LYS A 156 15.88 -8.50 -14.46
C LYS A 156 16.55 -8.32 -15.83
N PRO A 157 15.81 -8.22 -16.96
CA PRO A 157 16.42 -7.97 -18.27
C PRO A 157 17.05 -6.58 -18.43
N ILE A 158 16.65 -5.61 -17.59
CA ILE A 158 17.04 -4.19 -17.69
C ILE A 158 18.12 -3.85 -16.66
N ILE A 159 18.00 -4.41 -15.46
CA ILE A 159 18.96 -4.24 -14.37
C ILE A 159 19.31 -5.57 -13.72
N PRO A 160 20.58 -5.79 -13.33
CA PRO A 160 20.93 -6.92 -12.49
C PRO A 160 20.32 -6.69 -11.10
N ILE A 161 19.30 -7.48 -10.77
CA ILE A 161 18.54 -7.34 -9.52
C ILE A 161 18.25 -8.71 -8.91
N SER A 162 18.53 -8.83 -7.62
CA SER A 162 18.34 -10.05 -6.83
C SER A 162 17.74 -9.70 -5.47
N MET A 163 16.75 -10.48 -5.03
CA MET A 163 16.17 -10.36 -3.69
C MET A 163 17.01 -11.25 -2.77
N GLU A 164 17.74 -10.64 -1.83
CA GLU A 164 18.67 -11.34 -0.94
C GLU A 164 18.43 -10.91 0.51
N THR A 165 18.51 -11.85 1.44
CA THR A 165 18.61 -11.59 2.88
C THR A 165 20.03 -11.85 3.35
N LYS A 166 20.49 -11.08 4.33
CA LYS A 166 21.80 -11.25 4.98
C LYS A 166 21.59 -11.56 6.45
N ARG A 167 22.43 -12.45 6.97
CA ARG A 167 22.53 -12.72 8.41
C ARG A 167 23.73 -11.97 8.95
N ILE A 168 23.53 -11.13 9.96
CA ILE A 168 24.58 -10.28 10.52
C ILE A 168 24.67 -10.54 12.01
N SER A 169 25.85 -10.93 12.47
CA SER A 169 26.20 -10.98 13.89
C SER A 169 26.55 -9.58 14.36
N ILE A 170 25.98 -9.15 15.47
CA ILE A 170 26.18 -7.83 16.07
C ILE A 170 26.60 -8.04 17.52
N ARG A 171 27.73 -7.44 17.90
CA ARG A 171 28.20 -7.37 19.28
C ARG A 171 28.22 -5.92 19.73
N MET A 172 27.53 -5.64 20.83
CA MET A 172 27.45 -4.31 21.44
C MET A 172 28.15 -4.31 22.80
N PRO A 173 28.94 -3.29 23.12
CA PRO A 173 29.55 -3.14 24.43
C PRO A 173 28.51 -2.99 25.56
N PRO A 174 28.89 -3.26 26.82
CA PRO A 174 27.99 -3.21 27.97
C PRO A 174 27.27 -1.87 28.12
N GLU A 175 27.95 -0.77 27.80
CA GLU A 175 27.44 0.61 27.87
C GLU A 175 26.21 0.85 26.97
N HIS A 176 26.02 0.03 25.95
CA HIS A 176 24.98 0.19 24.92
C HIS A 176 24.07 -1.03 24.80
N ALA A 177 24.39 -2.13 25.48
CA ALA A 177 23.68 -3.40 25.41
C ALA A 177 22.17 -3.26 25.68
N GLY A 178 21.77 -2.47 26.68
CA GLY A 178 20.35 -2.26 27.02
C GLY A 178 19.52 -1.55 25.92
N LYS A 179 20.16 -0.82 25.00
CA LYS A 179 19.49 -0.18 23.85
C LYS A 179 19.59 -1.02 22.57
N GLY A 180 20.44 -2.04 22.57
CA GLY A 180 20.79 -2.82 21.39
C GLY A 180 19.62 -3.56 20.78
N TYR A 181 18.84 -4.27 21.61
CA TYR A 181 17.66 -5.00 21.16
C TYR A 181 16.70 -4.09 20.38
N GLY A 182 16.37 -2.92 20.93
CA GLY A 182 15.41 -1.99 20.32
C GLY A 182 15.88 -1.38 18.99
N ALA A 183 17.19 -1.21 18.78
CA ALA A 183 17.71 -0.78 17.48
C ALA A 183 17.71 -1.91 16.46
N VAL A 184 18.15 -3.11 16.85
CA VAL A 184 18.19 -4.26 15.93
C VAL A 184 16.78 -4.67 15.52
N SER A 185 15.82 -4.64 16.45
CA SER A 185 14.42 -4.99 16.20
C SER A 185 13.72 -4.10 15.16
N GLN A 186 14.25 -2.92 14.84
CA GLN A 186 13.72 -2.06 13.77
C GLN A 186 14.02 -2.60 12.37
N PHE A 187 15.05 -3.45 12.23
CA PHE A 187 15.48 -3.99 10.94
C PHE A 187 15.13 -5.46 10.78
N GLY A 188 15.06 -6.22 11.88
CA GLY A 188 14.68 -7.62 11.87
C GLY A 188 14.59 -8.17 13.29
N LYS A 189 13.98 -9.35 13.45
CA LYS A 189 13.89 -10.00 14.76
C LYS A 189 15.29 -10.50 15.18
N PRO A 190 15.83 -10.09 16.34
CA PRO A 190 17.06 -10.67 16.87
C PRO A 190 16.90 -12.17 17.12
N GLN A 191 17.96 -12.91 16.84
CA GLN A 191 18.11 -14.35 17.05
C GLN A 191 19.42 -14.61 17.79
N ASN A 192 19.56 -15.78 18.43
CA ASN A 192 20.78 -16.18 19.14
C ASN A 192 21.30 -15.08 20.08
N GLU A 193 20.40 -14.54 20.89
CA GLU A 193 20.71 -13.46 21.85
C GLU A 193 21.52 -14.03 23.02
N GLU A 194 22.68 -13.45 23.29
CA GLU A 194 23.59 -13.88 24.35
C GLU A 194 24.18 -12.66 25.09
N TRP A 195 24.11 -12.71 26.42
CA TRP A 195 24.85 -11.80 27.29
C TRP A 195 26.14 -12.47 27.71
N ARG A 196 27.27 -11.85 27.36
CA ARG A 196 28.59 -12.39 27.67
C ARG A 196 29.05 -11.95 29.06
N ASN A 197 30.03 -12.68 29.59
CA ASN A 197 30.62 -12.43 30.91
C ASN A 197 31.27 -11.04 31.04
N ASP A 198 31.67 -10.43 29.93
CA ASP A 198 32.18 -9.06 29.86
C ASP A 198 31.06 -7.99 29.88
N GLY A 199 29.79 -8.41 29.98
CA GLY A 199 28.60 -7.56 29.92
C GLY A 199 28.19 -7.17 28.49
N SER A 200 28.90 -7.63 27.45
CA SER A 200 28.55 -7.36 26.07
C SER A 200 27.32 -8.16 25.64
N TYR A 201 26.53 -7.58 24.75
CA TYR A 201 25.36 -8.21 24.17
C TYR A 201 25.64 -8.62 22.73
N VAL A 202 25.39 -9.88 22.41
CA VAL A 202 25.57 -10.44 21.07
C VAL A 202 24.23 -10.95 20.55
N CYS A 203 23.93 -10.66 19.29
CA CYS A 203 22.79 -11.24 18.60
C CYS A 203 23.09 -11.43 17.12
N VAL A 204 22.28 -12.25 16.46
CA VAL A 204 22.26 -12.40 15.01
C VAL A 204 20.93 -11.88 14.50
N VAL A 205 20.95 -11.06 13.46
CA VAL A 205 19.73 -10.58 12.80
C VAL A 205 19.73 -10.99 11.34
N GLU A 206 18.59 -11.45 10.84
CA GLU A 206 18.36 -11.63 9.41
C GLU A 206 17.63 -10.40 8.88
N ILE A 207 18.24 -9.71 7.93
CA ILE A 207 17.69 -8.48 7.33
C ILE A 207 17.69 -8.57 5.80
N PRO A 208 16.80 -7.83 5.13
CA PRO A 208 16.92 -7.57 3.70
C PRO A 208 18.28 -6.93 3.36
N ALA A 209 18.95 -7.41 2.31
CA ALA A 209 20.31 -7.00 1.98
C ALA A 209 20.43 -5.49 1.65
N GLY A 210 19.36 -4.86 1.16
CA GLY A 210 19.34 -3.43 0.88
C GLY A 210 19.31 -2.53 2.13
N LEU A 211 19.04 -3.08 3.31
CA LEU A 211 19.01 -2.34 4.59
C LEU A 211 20.32 -2.42 5.37
N GLU A 212 21.35 -3.10 4.85
CA GLU A 212 22.61 -3.31 5.56
C GLU A 212 23.32 -1.99 5.92
N ALA A 213 23.39 -1.05 4.99
CA ALA A 213 24.01 0.25 5.23
C ALA A 213 23.26 1.05 6.30
N ASP A 214 21.92 1.07 6.23
CA ASP A 214 21.05 1.76 7.19
C ASP A 214 21.20 1.17 8.61
N LEU A 215 21.33 -0.16 8.71
CA LEU A 215 21.60 -0.86 9.98
C LEU A 215 22.96 -0.42 10.55
N TYR A 216 24.02 -0.44 9.75
CA TYR A 216 25.36 -0.04 10.22
C TYR A 216 25.41 1.41 10.67
N GLU A 217 24.80 2.33 9.92
CA GLU A 217 24.72 3.74 10.30
C GLU A 217 24.00 3.91 11.64
N LYS A 218 22.83 3.28 11.79
CA LYS A 218 22.04 3.36 13.04
C LYS A 218 22.81 2.84 14.24
N LEU A 219 23.48 1.69 14.09
CA LEU A 219 24.27 1.10 15.16
C LEU A 219 25.48 1.97 15.50
N ASN A 220 26.21 2.49 14.50
CA ASN A 220 27.36 3.36 14.71
C ASN A 220 26.99 4.66 15.43
N VAL A 221 25.87 5.29 15.06
CA VAL A 221 25.38 6.50 15.74
C VAL A 221 25.01 6.20 17.19
N MET A 222 24.37 5.05 17.46
CA MET A 222 23.99 4.64 18.81
C MET A 222 25.22 4.37 19.69
N THR A 223 26.21 3.65 19.16
CA THR A 223 27.35 3.15 19.93
C THR A 223 28.59 4.03 19.81
N LYS A 224 28.49 5.17 19.10
CA LYS A 224 29.62 6.04 18.75
C LYS A 224 30.77 5.26 18.08
N GLY A 225 30.42 4.27 17.26
CA GLY A 225 31.36 3.44 16.52
C GLY A 225 31.97 2.27 17.31
N SER A 226 31.52 1.99 18.53
CA SER A 226 32.03 0.87 19.35
C SER A 226 31.35 -0.47 19.09
N VAL A 227 30.48 -0.55 18.08
CA VAL A 227 29.79 -1.79 17.67
C VAL A 227 30.69 -2.65 16.80
N GLU A 228 30.66 -3.96 17.02
CA GLU A 228 31.31 -4.95 16.14
C GLU A 228 30.23 -5.68 15.34
N THR A 229 30.33 -5.65 14.00
CA THR A 229 29.43 -6.37 13.11
C THR A 229 30.19 -7.36 12.23
N LYS A 230 29.58 -8.51 11.97
CA LYS A 230 30.14 -9.54 11.07
C LYS A 230 29.02 -10.14 10.22
N VAL A 231 29.14 -10.03 8.91
CA VAL A 231 28.25 -10.74 7.98
C VAL A 231 28.53 -12.23 8.11
N LEU A 232 27.50 -13.01 8.40
CA LEU A 232 27.53 -14.46 8.40
C LEU A 232 27.15 -14.88 6.98
N GLU A 233 28.11 -15.35 6.21
CA GLU A 233 27.82 -15.99 4.93
C GLU A 233 26.94 -17.23 5.15
N ARG A 234 26.14 -17.53 4.13
CA ARG A 234 25.23 -18.67 4.13
C ARG A 234 26.00 -19.97 3.93
#